data_AF-A0A2M8QWZ8-F1
#
_entry.id   AF-A0A2M8QWZ8-F1
#
_cell.length_a   1.000
_cell.length_b   1.000
_cell.length_c   1.000
_cell.angle_alpha   90.00
_cell.angle_beta   90.00
_cell.angle_gamma   90.00
#
_symmetry.space_group_name_H-M   'P 1'
#
loop_
_entity.id
_entity.type
_entity.pdbx_description
1 polymer ?
#
loop_
_entity_poly.entity_id
_entity_poly.type
_entity_poly.pdbx_seq_one_letter_code
_entity_poly.pdbx_strand_id
1 'polypeptide(L)'
;MTLPAALVSFLFSAAPAFADLKICNRMSYVVEAAIGIDDKAATATRGWFRIDPAACRVVVQGTLTADRILLNARALGVYGASPIPQSGSDMLCVAQDNFVIAAARQCRSGQTQVPFTQVTPTQGADGNLVAYLAEDSEYDDEQARLAGIQRLLVIAGYDAAPIDGVDGPKTQAALAAFLKSRGLSSDIVGSQNFFKTMVDAVQTPSATGLTWCNDTPHKVMAAIATDDGKAVTSRGWYRIDPKTCLHPDVTGQPKQIFSFAEAVDADNRVIKLKDRPLNWGGDRQLCTRETKFETGEQTDCGARGFAATGFGAVDMSSGGKTLRFAVP
;
A
#
# COMPACT_ATOMS: atom_id res chain seq x y z
N MET A 1 9.14 -40.48 -68.30
CA MET A 1 9.04 -41.12 -66.98
C MET A 1 9.00 -40.02 -65.93
N THR A 2 7.84 -39.84 -65.30
CA THR A 2 7.53 -38.77 -64.34
C THR A 2 8.01 -39.16 -62.93
N LEU A 3 8.79 -38.30 -62.28
CA LEU A 3 9.15 -38.43 -60.86
C LEU A 3 8.02 -37.86 -59.97
N PRO A 4 7.65 -38.51 -58.85
CA PRO A 4 6.61 -38.02 -57.96
C PRO A 4 7.18 -36.98 -56.99
N ALA A 5 6.46 -35.85 -56.82
CA ALA A 5 6.74 -34.88 -55.77
C ALA A 5 6.19 -35.42 -54.43
N ALA A 6 7.09 -35.68 -53.48
CA ALA A 6 6.72 -36.03 -52.11
C ALA A 6 6.33 -34.75 -51.35
N LEU A 7 5.06 -34.64 -50.99
CA LEU A 7 4.56 -33.63 -50.05
C LEU A 7 5.06 -33.96 -48.63
N VAL A 8 5.98 -33.16 -48.12
CA VAL A 8 6.38 -33.18 -46.72
C VAL A 8 5.32 -32.41 -45.92
N SER A 9 4.44 -33.13 -45.23
CA SER A 9 3.51 -32.55 -44.26
C SER A 9 4.26 -32.14 -43.00
N PHE A 10 4.49 -30.83 -42.83
CA PHE A 10 4.91 -30.27 -41.55
C PHE A 10 3.74 -30.35 -40.56
N LEU A 11 3.76 -31.34 -39.67
CA LEU A 11 2.93 -31.37 -38.46
C LEU A 11 3.43 -30.29 -37.51
N PHE A 12 2.84 -29.10 -37.58
CA PHE A 12 2.99 -28.09 -36.53
C PHE A 12 2.33 -28.64 -35.26
N SER A 13 3.14 -29.11 -34.32
CA SER A 13 2.69 -29.41 -32.96
C SER A 13 2.39 -28.08 -32.28
N ALA A 14 1.11 -27.72 -32.17
CA ALA A 14 0.69 -26.62 -31.30
C ALA A 14 0.94 -27.08 -29.85
N ALA A 15 2.06 -26.66 -29.26
CA ALA A 15 2.25 -26.80 -27.82
C ALA A 15 1.07 -26.10 -27.11
N PRO A 16 0.49 -26.70 -26.06
CA PRO A 16 -0.57 -26.03 -25.30
C PRO A 16 -0.01 -24.68 -24.82
N ALA A 17 -0.68 -23.60 -25.20
CA ALA A 17 -0.36 -22.27 -24.71
C ALA A 17 -0.76 -22.22 -23.23
N PHE A 18 0.19 -22.48 -22.33
CA PHE A 18 0.04 -22.25 -20.91
C PHE A 18 -0.06 -20.73 -20.70
N ALA A 19 -1.25 -20.25 -20.36
CA ALA A 19 -1.47 -18.84 -20.03
C ALA A 19 -1.39 -18.68 -18.50
N ASP A 20 -0.26 -18.15 -18.02
CA ASP A 20 -0.13 -17.74 -16.63
C ASP A 20 -1.15 -16.65 -16.29
N LEU A 21 -1.54 -16.54 -15.01
CA LEU A 21 -2.26 -15.35 -14.53
C LEU A 21 -1.27 -14.37 -13.93
N LYS A 22 -1.31 -13.11 -14.41
CA LYS A 22 -0.51 -11.99 -13.92
C LYS A 22 -1.41 -10.94 -13.27
N ILE A 23 -0.87 -10.27 -12.27
CA ILE A 23 -1.40 -9.00 -11.78
C ILE A 23 -0.40 -7.90 -12.13
N CYS A 24 -0.87 -6.86 -12.80
CA CYS A 24 -0.06 -5.69 -13.14
C CYS A 24 -0.51 -4.48 -12.32
N ASN A 25 0.45 -3.70 -11.85
CA ASN A 25 0.21 -2.55 -10.99
C ASN A 25 0.38 -1.24 -11.76
N ARG A 26 -0.74 -0.63 -12.14
CA ARG A 26 -0.84 0.73 -12.70
C ARG A 26 -1.19 1.77 -11.65
N MET A 27 -0.97 1.44 -10.38
CA MET A 27 -1.06 2.39 -9.30
C MET A 27 0.33 2.94 -8.98
N SER A 28 0.36 4.12 -8.40
CA SER A 28 1.55 4.77 -7.87
C SER A 28 1.90 4.31 -6.44
N TYR A 29 1.38 3.16 -6.02
CA TYR A 29 1.62 2.55 -4.72
C TYR A 29 2.34 1.22 -4.93
N VAL A 30 3.31 0.89 -4.07
CA VAL A 30 3.70 -0.51 -3.93
C VAL A 30 2.56 -1.26 -3.25
N VAL A 31 2.06 -2.31 -3.89
CA VAL A 31 0.91 -3.09 -3.42
C VAL A 31 1.31 -4.51 -3.06
N GLU A 32 0.56 -5.08 -2.13
CA GLU A 32 0.52 -6.50 -1.80
C GLU A 32 -0.83 -7.05 -2.22
N ALA A 33 -0.83 -8.08 -3.06
CA ALA A 33 -2.05 -8.72 -3.56
C ALA A 33 -2.19 -10.16 -3.05
N ALA A 34 -3.42 -10.58 -2.82
CA ALA A 34 -3.80 -11.97 -2.58
C ALA A 34 -4.84 -12.39 -3.63
N ILE A 35 -4.68 -13.59 -4.19
CA ILE A 35 -5.63 -14.16 -5.15
C ILE A 35 -6.42 -15.28 -4.50
N GLY A 36 -7.72 -15.29 -4.71
CA GLY A 36 -8.63 -16.38 -4.44
C GLY A 36 -9.03 -17.07 -5.74
N ILE A 37 -9.00 -18.39 -5.75
CA ILE A 37 -9.40 -19.23 -6.88
C ILE A 37 -10.58 -20.06 -6.40
N ASP A 38 -11.76 -19.79 -6.96
CA ASP A 38 -12.94 -20.64 -6.82
C ASP A 38 -12.95 -21.63 -7.98
N ASP A 39 -12.85 -22.93 -7.68
CA ASP A 39 -13.10 -24.02 -8.62
C ASP A 39 -14.11 -24.99 -8.00
N LYS A 40 -15.30 -25.06 -8.59
CA LYS A 40 -16.45 -25.84 -8.11
C LYS A 40 -16.81 -25.46 -6.68
N ALA A 41 -16.59 -26.37 -5.73
CA ALA A 41 -16.93 -26.21 -4.32
C ALA A 41 -15.71 -25.85 -3.45
N ALA A 42 -14.52 -25.70 -4.04
CA ALA A 42 -13.29 -25.40 -3.33
C ALA A 42 -12.84 -23.97 -3.60
N THR A 43 -12.49 -23.25 -2.52
CA THR A 43 -11.89 -21.91 -2.61
C THR A 43 -10.52 -21.95 -1.96
N ALA A 44 -9.48 -21.70 -2.75
CA ALA A 44 -8.12 -21.55 -2.26
C ALA A 44 -7.67 -20.09 -2.36
N THR A 45 -6.92 -19.60 -1.37
CA THR A 45 -6.27 -18.28 -1.42
C THR A 45 -4.76 -18.42 -1.34
N ARG A 46 -4.04 -17.49 -1.98
CA ARG A 46 -2.58 -17.38 -1.89
C ARG A 46 -2.15 -15.91 -1.97
N GLY A 47 -1.08 -15.57 -1.27
CA GLY A 47 -0.56 -14.21 -1.14
C GLY A 47 0.69 -14.21 -0.26
N TRP A 48 1.24 -13.09 0.18
CA TRP A 48 1.04 -11.77 -0.40
C TRP A 48 2.03 -11.59 -1.56
N PHE A 49 1.55 -11.18 -2.72
CA PHE A 49 2.37 -10.85 -3.87
C PHE A 49 2.69 -9.36 -3.83
N ARG A 50 3.95 -9.01 -3.55
CA ARG A 50 4.43 -7.65 -3.74
C ARG A 50 4.50 -7.32 -5.23
N ILE A 51 3.94 -6.18 -5.62
CA ILE A 51 3.94 -5.66 -6.98
C ILE A 51 4.27 -4.16 -6.90
N ASP A 52 5.46 -3.81 -7.37
CA ASP A 52 5.89 -2.41 -7.43
C ASP A 52 5.15 -1.66 -8.58
N PRO A 53 5.07 -0.32 -8.55
CA PRO A 53 4.49 0.46 -9.64
C PRO A 53 5.09 0.10 -11.00
N ALA A 54 4.25 -0.03 -12.02
CA ALA A 54 4.59 -0.44 -13.38
C ALA A 54 5.14 -1.86 -13.54
N ALA A 55 5.04 -2.70 -12.49
CA ALA A 55 5.46 -4.08 -12.56
C ALA A 55 4.26 -5.03 -12.72
N CYS A 56 4.52 -6.19 -13.34
CA CYS A 56 3.60 -7.31 -13.38
C CYS A 56 4.18 -8.49 -12.62
N ARG A 57 3.34 -9.19 -11.84
CA ARG A 57 3.72 -10.39 -11.09
C ARG A 57 2.88 -11.57 -11.53
N VAL A 58 3.52 -12.69 -11.85
CA VAL A 58 2.83 -13.97 -12.07
C VAL A 58 2.26 -14.46 -10.75
N VAL A 59 0.93 -14.55 -10.69
CA VAL A 59 0.14 -14.99 -9.54
C VAL A 59 -0.63 -16.28 -9.77
N VAL A 60 -0.54 -16.93 -10.92
CA VAL A 60 -0.76 -18.38 -11.08
C VAL A 60 0.11 -18.84 -12.24
N GLN A 61 0.77 -19.99 -12.08
CA GLN A 61 1.55 -20.60 -13.16
C GLN A 61 0.71 -21.66 -13.88
N GLY A 62 0.76 -21.67 -15.21
CA GLY A 62 0.08 -22.63 -16.06
C GLY A 62 -1.41 -22.36 -16.25
N THR A 63 -2.08 -23.29 -16.95
CA THR A 63 -3.49 -23.17 -17.32
C THR A 63 -4.38 -23.05 -16.09
N LEU A 64 -5.04 -21.91 -15.96
CA LEU A 64 -5.99 -21.65 -14.88
C LEU A 64 -7.35 -22.27 -15.21
N THR A 65 -7.79 -23.20 -14.36
CA THR A 65 -9.17 -23.69 -14.33
C THR A 65 -9.83 -23.12 -13.07
N ALA A 66 -10.74 -22.17 -13.27
CA ALA A 66 -11.42 -21.48 -12.18
C ALA A 66 -12.78 -21.00 -12.67
N ASP A 67 -13.81 -21.15 -11.84
CA ASP A 67 -15.13 -20.56 -12.08
C ASP A 67 -15.09 -19.06 -11.80
N ARG A 68 -14.37 -18.66 -10.75
CA ARG A 68 -14.21 -17.24 -10.37
C ARG A 68 -12.79 -16.98 -9.89
N ILE A 69 -12.30 -15.80 -10.25
CA ILE A 69 -11.02 -15.28 -9.81
C ILE A 69 -11.31 -14.10 -8.89
N LEU A 70 -10.79 -14.17 -7.67
CA LEU A 70 -11.06 -13.22 -6.60
C LEU A 70 -9.75 -12.51 -6.25
N LEU A 71 -9.79 -11.21 -5.99
CA LEU A 71 -8.62 -10.40 -5.70
C LEU A 71 -8.84 -9.57 -4.43
N ASN A 72 -7.87 -9.60 -3.53
CA ASN A 72 -7.68 -8.61 -2.49
C ASN A 72 -6.33 -7.93 -2.70
N ALA A 73 -6.25 -6.63 -2.50
CA ALA A 73 -4.99 -5.89 -2.55
C ALA A 73 -4.95 -4.79 -1.49
N ARG A 74 -3.74 -4.49 -1.02
CA ARG A 74 -3.46 -3.41 -0.07
C ARG A 74 -2.16 -2.69 -0.45
N ALA A 75 -2.10 -1.37 -0.26
CA ALA A 75 -0.83 -0.65 -0.32
C ALA A 75 0.03 -0.97 0.91
N LEU A 76 1.36 -0.86 0.78
CA LEU A 76 2.27 -0.98 1.92
C LEU A 76 1.93 0.02 3.03
N GLY A 77 2.21 -0.35 4.28
CA GLY A 77 1.91 0.48 5.45
C GLY A 77 2.60 1.85 5.46
N VAL A 78 3.71 2.00 4.73
CA VAL A 78 4.43 3.27 4.56
C VAL A 78 3.55 4.38 3.94
N TYR A 79 2.52 4.01 3.18
CA TYR A 79 1.60 4.96 2.56
C TYR A 79 0.44 5.38 3.48
N GLY A 80 0.40 4.89 4.72
CA GLY A 80 -0.75 5.15 5.59
C GLY A 80 -1.99 4.45 5.10
N ALA A 81 -3.08 5.21 4.91
CA ALA A 81 -4.35 4.77 4.32
C ALA A 81 -4.13 3.97 3.02
N SER A 82 -4.75 2.77 2.90
CA SER A 82 -4.68 2.01 1.66
C SER A 82 -5.74 2.67 0.80
N PRO A 83 -5.37 3.28 -0.33
CA PRO A 83 -6.31 3.94 -1.22
C PRO A 83 -7.23 2.92 -1.91
N ILE A 84 -6.84 1.63 -1.91
CA ILE A 84 -7.57 0.54 -2.57
C ILE A 84 -8.86 0.25 -1.81
N PRO A 85 -10.04 0.43 -2.42
CA PRO A 85 -11.32 0.11 -1.81
C PRO A 85 -11.36 -1.36 -1.35
N GLN A 86 -11.77 -1.59 -0.11
CA GLN A 86 -11.99 -2.94 0.44
C GLN A 86 -13.48 -3.31 0.34
N SER A 87 -14.10 -3.08 -0.81
CA SER A 87 -15.54 -3.26 -1.04
C SER A 87 -15.95 -4.65 -1.53
N GLY A 88 -15.04 -5.62 -1.48
CA GLY A 88 -15.30 -6.99 -1.90
C GLY A 88 -16.40 -7.67 -1.08
N SER A 89 -17.16 -8.56 -1.72
CA SER A 89 -18.26 -9.30 -1.07
C SER A 89 -17.85 -10.70 -0.60
N ASP A 90 -16.78 -11.27 -1.16
CA ASP A 90 -16.34 -12.62 -0.83
C ASP A 90 -15.37 -12.59 0.36
N MET A 91 -15.84 -12.99 1.53
CA MET A 91 -15.03 -12.98 2.75
C MET A 91 -14.16 -14.23 2.84
N LEU A 92 -12.86 -14.10 2.55
CA LEU A 92 -11.91 -15.22 2.50
C LEU A 92 -10.73 -15.02 3.46
N CYS A 93 -10.10 -16.13 3.81
CA CYS A 93 -9.00 -16.16 4.76
C CYS A 93 -7.66 -15.77 4.10
N VAL A 94 -6.91 -14.94 4.81
CA VAL A 94 -5.51 -14.60 4.53
C VAL A 94 -4.67 -14.81 5.78
N ALA A 95 -3.35 -14.94 5.62
CA ALA A 95 -2.42 -14.88 6.74
C ALA A 95 -1.59 -13.58 6.69
N GLN A 96 -0.82 -13.33 7.75
CA GLN A 96 0.01 -12.13 7.87
C GLN A 96 1.15 -12.13 6.83
N ASP A 97 1.93 -13.21 6.79
CA ASP A 97 3.06 -13.40 5.86
C ASP A 97 2.60 -14.10 4.58
N ASN A 98 3.54 -14.43 3.69
CA ASN A 98 3.25 -15.22 2.49
C ASN A 98 2.61 -16.57 2.86
N PHE A 99 1.52 -16.91 2.16
CA PHE A 99 0.60 -17.97 2.51
C PHE A 99 0.00 -18.65 1.29
N VAL A 100 -0.43 -19.89 1.52
CA VAL A 100 -1.34 -20.65 0.66
C VAL A 100 -2.35 -21.34 1.58
N ILE A 101 -3.65 -21.13 1.35
CA ILE A 101 -4.74 -21.67 2.16
C ILE A 101 -5.72 -22.38 1.22
N ALA A 102 -5.85 -23.70 1.34
CA ALA A 102 -6.72 -24.50 0.46
C ALA A 102 -8.21 -24.41 0.83
N ALA A 103 -8.55 -24.09 2.08
CA ALA A 103 -9.92 -24.01 2.58
C ALA A 103 -10.24 -22.59 3.06
N ALA A 104 -10.22 -21.64 2.13
CA ALA A 104 -10.21 -20.22 2.46
C ALA A 104 -11.55 -19.64 2.93
N ARG A 105 -12.61 -20.45 3.04
CA ARG A 105 -13.90 -20.03 3.61
C ARG A 105 -14.03 -20.27 5.12
N GLN A 106 -13.05 -20.95 5.75
CA GLN A 106 -13.06 -21.26 7.18
C GLN A 106 -11.71 -20.91 7.81
N CYS A 107 -11.62 -19.75 8.45
CA CYS A 107 -10.35 -19.25 8.97
C CYS A 107 -9.93 -20.00 10.24
N ARG A 108 -8.63 -20.30 10.33
CA ARG A 108 -8.01 -20.94 11.49
C ARG A 108 -7.23 -19.92 12.31
N SER A 109 -6.70 -20.35 13.46
CA SER A 109 -5.83 -19.51 14.29
C SER A 109 -4.67 -18.93 13.46
N GLY A 110 -4.45 -17.61 13.56
CA GLY A 110 -3.44 -16.89 12.78
C GLY A 110 -3.90 -16.47 11.38
N GLN A 111 -5.15 -16.74 10.99
CA GLN A 111 -5.76 -16.28 9.75
C GLN A 111 -6.83 -15.22 10.03
N THR A 112 -6.98 -14.29 9.11
CA THR A 112 -7.97 -13.22 9.19
C THR A 112 -8.89 -13.29 7.98
N GLN A 113 -10.18 -13.09 8.19
CA GLN A 113 -11.15 -13.01 7.09
C GLN A 113 -11.16 -11.59 6.54
N VAL A 114 -10.98 -11.45 5.22
CA VAL A 114 -10.94 -10.15 4.52
C VAL A 114 -11.79 -10.20 3.25
N PRO A 115 -12.30 -9.06 2.76
CA PRO A 115 -13.12 -9.02 1.56
C PRO A 115 -12.29 -9.18 0.29
N PHE A 116 -12.72 -10.05 -0.62
CA PHE A 116 -12.19 -10.19 -1.97
C PHE A 116 -13.22 -9.73 -3.00
N THR A 117 -12.72 -9.15 -4.09
CA THR A 117 -13.53 -8.70 -5.23
C THR A 117 -13.32 -9.64 -6.40
N GLN A 118 -14.41 -10.06 -7.06
CA GLN A 118 -14.30 -10.84 -8.28
C GLN A 118 -13.72 -10.00 -9.41
N VAL A 119 -12.70 -10.53 -10.08
CA VAL A 119 -12.06 -9.91 -11.24
C VAL A 119 -12.20 -10.83 -12.46
N THR A 120 -12.22 -10.22 -13.63
CA THR A 120 -12.21 -10.94 -14.91
C THR A 120 -10.94 -10.55 -15.65
N PRO A 121 -9.85 -11.34 -15.52
CA PRO A 121 -8.61 -11.07 -16.22
C PRO A 121 -8.80 -11.09 -17.74
N THR A 122 -8.12 -10.19 -18.43
CA THR A 122 -8.11 -10.12 -19.89
C THR A 122 -6.86 -10.79 -20.44
N GLN A 123 -6.93 -11.39 -21.63
CA GLN A 123 -5.74 -11.94 -22.27
C GLN A 123 -4.83 -10.82 -22.77
N GLY A 124 -3.58 -10.81 -22.32
CA GLY A 124 -2.53 -9.91 -22.76
C GLY A 124 -1.93 -10.32 -24.10
N ALA A 125 -1.14 -9.42 -24.68
CA ALA A 125 -0.47 -9.65 -25.98
C ALA A 125 0.52 -10.83 -25.95
N ASP A 126 1.02 -11.20 -24.78
CA ASP A 126 1.91 -12.35 -24.54
C ASP A 126 1.14 -13.67 -24.31
N GLY A 127 -0.18 -13.66 -24.48
CA GLY A 127 -1.06 -14.81 -24.29
C GLY A 127 -1.45 -15.10 -22.84
N ASN A 128 -0.83 -14.43 -21.86
CA ASN A 128 -1.13 -14.61 -20.44
C ASN A 128 -2.41 -13.88 -20.04
N LEU A 129 -3.09 -14.36 -19.00
CA LEU A 129 -4.20 -13.63 -18.39
C LEU A 129 -3.65 -12.51 -17.50
N VAL A 130 -4.25 -11.33 -17.55
CA VAL A 130 -3.80 -10.15 -16.81
C VAL A 130 -4.97 -9.49 -16.10
N ALA A 131 -4.81 -9.24 -14.81
CA ALA A 131 -5.66 -8.34 -14.03
C ALA A 131 -4.87 -7.08 -13.69
N TYR A 132 -5.46 -5.91 -13.88
CA TYR A 132 -4.82 -4.62 -13.56
C TYR A 132 -5.34 -4.08 -12.25
N LEU A 133 -4.41 -3.66 -11.39
CA LEU A 133 -4.68 -2.76 -10.27
C LEU A 133 -4.45 -1.34 -10.78
N ALA A 134 -5.45 -0.49 -10.70
CA ALA A 134 -5.40 0.90 -11.15
C ALA A 134 -6.02 1.83 -10.11
N GLU A 135 -5.63 3.09 -10.14
CA GLU A 135 -6.23 4.17 -9.34
C GLU A 135 -6.99 5.14 -10.25
N ASP A 136 -7.75 6.05 -9.66
CA ASP A 136 -8.64 6.99 -10.38
C ASP A 136 -7.90 7.89 -11.39
N SER A 137 -6.59 8.08 -11.22
CA SER A 137 -5.76 8.83 -12.17
C SER A 137 -5.54 8.12 -13.51
N GLU A 138 -5.91 6.84 -13.63
CA GLU A 138 -5.82 6.03 -14.85
C GLU A 138 -4.44 6.04 -15.54
N TYR A 139 -3.37 6.00 -14.74
CA TYR A 139 -2.00 5.99 -15.25
C TYR A 139 -1.75 4.82 -16.22
N ASP A 140 -0.97 5.09 -17.26
CA ASP A 140 -0.27 4.04 -17.99
C ASP A 140 0.91 3.48 -17.16
N ASP A 141 1.62 2.49 -17.70
CA ASP A 141 2.72 1.85 -16.97
C ASP A 141 3.87 2.83 -16.69
N GLU A 142 4.21 3.74 -17.60
CA GLU A 142 5.29 4.72 -17.40
C GLU A 142 4.90 5.78 -16.37
N GLN A 143 3.68 6.31 -16.48
CA GLN A 143 3.12 7.26 -15.55
C GLN A 143 3.00 6.67 -14.14
N ALA A 144 2.51 5.43 -14.01
CA ALA A 144 2.36 4.77 -12.71
C ALA A 144 3.71 4.63 -12.02
N ARG A 145 4.76 4.30 -12.78
CA ARG A 145 6.13 4.22 -12.28
C ARG A 145 6.58 5.56 -11.71
N LEU A 146 6.44 6.62 -12.49
CA LEU A 146 6.95 7.93 -12.10
C LEU A 146 6.13 8.54 -10.96
N ALA A 147 4.81 8.36 -10.99
CA ALA A 147 3.92 8.75 -9.89
C ALA A 147 4.27 8.01 -8.60
N GLY A 148 4.67 6.72 -8.69
CA GLY A 148 5.17 5.98 -7.54
C GLY A 148 6.46 6.57 -6.94
N ILE A 149 7.37 7.04 -7.80
CA ILE A 149 8.60 7.74 -7.38
C ILE A 149 8.25 9.07 -6.72
N GLN A 150 7.44 9.90 -7.38
CA GLN A 150 6.96 11.17 -6.83
C GLN A 150 6.34 11.00 -5.44
N ARG A 151 5.46 10.00 -5.28
CA ARG A 151 4.83 9.73 -3.98
C ARG A 151 5.85 9.38 -2.90
N LEU A 152 6.77 8.46 -3.16
CA LEU A 152 7.79 8.09 -2.17
C LEU A 152 8.76 9.23 -1.87
N LEU A 153 9.07 10.09 -2.85
CA LEU A 153 9.85 11.31 -2.63
C LEU A 153 9.12 12.30 -1.71
N VAL A 154 7.81 12.50 -1.91
CA VAL A 154 6.99 13.33 -1.02
C VAL A 154 6.99 12.77 0.40
N ILE A 155 6.82 11.45 0.57
CA ILE A 155 6.87 10.82 1.92
C ILE A 155 8.27 10.98 2.54
N ALA A 156 9.32 10.91 1.74
CA ALA A 156 10.69 11.18 2.17
C ALA A 156 10.97 12.67 2.48
N GLY A 157 9.99 13.58 2.27
CA GLY A 157 10.09 15.01 2.57
C GLY A 157 10.62 15.89 1.44
N TYR A 158 10.67 15.39 0.20
CA TYR A 158 11.10 16.17 -0.96
C TYR A 158 9.90 16.79 -1.70
N ASP A 159 10.08 17.97 -2.30
CA ASP A 159 9.06 18.61 -3.15
C ASP A 159 8.99 17.93 -4.53
N ALA A 160 8.20 16.87 -4.63
CA ALA A 160 7.89 16.16 -5.86
C ALA A 160 6.39 16.19 -6.19
N ALA A 161 5.65 17.18 -5.68
CA ALA A 161 4.24 17.39 -5.99
C ALA A 161 4.04 18.26 -7.24
N PRO A 162 2.96 18.04 -8.01
CA PRO A 162 1.90 17.05 -7.82
C PRO A 162 2.35 15.61 -8.15
N ILE A 163 1.62 14.61 -7.63
CA ILE A 163 1.82 13.19 -8.00
C ILE A 163 1.00 12.95 -9.27
N ASP A 164 1.60 13.21 -10.43
CA ASP A 164 0.93 13.21 -11.73
C ASP A 164 1.55 12.24 -12.74
N GLY A 165 2.65 11.58 -12.38
CA GLY A 165 3.36 10.67 -13.27
C GLY A 165 4.08 11.36 -14.42
N VAL A 166 4.33 12.68 -14.32
CA VAL A 166 5.03 13.47 -15.34
C VAL A 166 6.46 13.81 -14.91
N ASP A 167 7.41 13.63 -15.82
CA ASP A 167 8.81 13.96 -15.56
C ASP A 167 9.03 15.46 -15.74
N GLY A 168 9.12 16.17 -14.61
CA GLY A 168 9.29 17.60 -14.55
C GLY A 168 10.48 18.03 -13.70
N PRO A 169 10.89 19.32 -13.78
CA PRO A 169 12.07 19.82 -13.07
C PRO A 169 12.02 19.59 -11.55
N LYS A 170 10.82 19.62 -10.94
CA LYS A 170 10.63 19.30 -9.52
C LYS A 170 10.95 17.85 -9.21
N THR A 171 10.35 16.91 -9.96
CA THR A 171 10.60 15.47 -9.82
C THR A 171 12.08 15.15 -9.98
N GLN A 172 12.73 15.71 -11.02
CA GLN A 172 14.15 15.50 -11.27
C GLN A 172 15.04 16.05 -10.15
N ALA A 173 14.77 17.26 -9.66
CA ALA A 173 15.52 17.87 -8.56
C ALA A 173 15.34 17.08 -7.25
N ALA A 174 14.11 16.67 -6.93
CA ALA A 174 13.79 15.86 -5.75
C ALA A 174 14.47 14.48 -5.82
N LEU A 175 14.42 13.81 -6.98
CA LEU A 175 15.06 12.52 -7.19
C LEU A 175 16.59 12.63 -7.07
N ALA A 176 17.21 13.63 -7.70
CA ALA A 176 18.64 13.86 -7.60
C ALA A 176 19.08 14.14 -6.14
N ALA A 177 18.31 14.95 -5.40
CA ALA A 177 18.56 15.24 -3.99
C ALA A 177 18.40 13.98 -3.12
N PHE A 178 17.38 13.16 -3.38
CA PHE A 178 17.19 11.87 -2.71
C PHE A 178 18.38 10.94 -2.95
N LEU A 179 18.76 10.69 -4.20
CA LEU A 179 19.87 9.81 -4.55
C LEU A 179 21.18 10.27 -3.89
N LYS A 180 21.47 11.58 -3.96
CA LYS A 180 22.65 12.18 -3.32
C LYS A 180 22.64 11.98 -1.80
N SER A 181 21.52 12.23 -1.13
CA SER A 181 21.40 12.08 0.32
C SER A 181 21.61 10.64 0.80
N ARG A 182 21.31 9.66 -0.05
CA ARG A 182 21.41 8.23 0.24
C ARG A 182 22.68 7.59 -0.33
N GLY A 183 23.57 8.37 -0.97
CA GLY A 183 24.77 7.85 -1.62
C GLY A 183 24.48 6.87 -2.76
N LEU A 184 23.32 7.01 -3.41
CA LEU A 184 22.88 6.14 -4.50
C LEU A 184 23.31 6.72 -5.85
N SER A 185 23.71 5.83 -6.76
CA SER A 185 23.98 6.19 -8.15
C SER A 185 22.66 6.25 -8.95
N SER A 186 22.63 7.02 -10.05
CA SER A 186 21.43 7.23 -10.87
C SER A 186 20.97 5.99 -11.65
N ASP A 187 21.86 5.03 -11.88
CA ASP A 187 21.55 3.73 -12.50
C ASP A 187 20.52 2.92 -11.70
N ILE A 188 20.48 3.07 -10.37
CA ILE A 188 19.51 2.36 -9.53
C ILE A 188 18.07 2.73 -9.89
N VAL A 189 17.83 3.91 -10.46
CA VAL A 189 16.50 4.37 -10.86
C VAL A 189 15.90 3.43 -11.90
N GLY A 190 16.68 2.78 -12.77
CA GLY A 190 16.17 1.79 -13.73
C GLY A 190 16.04 0.37 -13.17
N SER A 191 16.51 0.12 -11.95
CA SER A 191 16.57 -1.23 -11.39
C SER A 191 15.22 -1.72 -10.85
N GLN A 192 15.02 -3.04 -10.88
CA GLN A 192 13.83 -3.67 -10.27
C GLN A 192 13.77 -3.48 -8.75
N ASN A 193 14.90 -3.21 -8.10
CA ASN A 193 14.97 -3.02 -6.65
C ASN A 193 14.75 -1.57 -6.21
N PHE A 194 14.54 -0.63 -7.15
CA PHE A 194 14.49 0.78 -6.83
C PHE A 194 13.39 1.14 -5.82
N PHE A 195 12.18 0.61 -6.04
CA PHE A 195 11.06 0.83 -5.11
C PHE A 195 11.29 0.21 -3.74
N LYS A 196 11.97 -0.94 -3.66
CA LYS A 196 12.40 -1.48 -2.37
C LYS A 196 13.33 -0.51 -1.67
N THR A 197 14.36 -0.01 -2.35
CA THR A 197 15.31 0.95 -1.80
C THR A 197 14.62 2.23 -1.31
N MET A 198 13.68 2.77 -2.08
CA MET A 198 12.92 3.96 -1.68
C MET A 198 12.05 3.69 -0.45
N VAL A 199 11.34 2.56 -0.41
CA VAL A 199 10.51 2.18 0.75
C VAL A 199 11.36 2.02 2.02
N ASP A 200 12.48 1.29 1.93
CA ASP A 200 13.40 1.11 3.07
C ASP A 200 13.97 2.46 3.54
N ALA A 201 14.29 3.36 2.60
CA ALA A 201 14.83 4.69 2.90
C ALA A 201 13.80 5.59 3.59
N VAL A 202 12.53 5.51 3.18
CA VAL A 202 11.42 6.23 3.80
C VAL A 202 11.13 5.70 5.20
N GLN A 203 11.30 4.41 5.46
CA GLN A 203 11.08 3.81 6.78
C GLN A 203 12.24 4.07 7.76
N THR A 204 13.41 4.51 7.26
CA THR A 204 14.56 4.85 8.09
C THR A 204 14.39 6.27 8.66
N PRO A 205 14.53 6.48 9.99
CA PRO A 205 14.51 7.81 10.60
C PRO A 205 15.33 8.85 9.83
N SER A 206 14.65 9.82 9.22
CA SER A 206 15.23 11.00 8.58
C SER A 206 15.39 12.15 9.56
N ALA A 207 16.38 13.01 9.29
CA ALA A 207 16.57 14.26 10.02
C ALA A 207 15.50 15.33 9.66
N THR A 208 14.67 15.06 8.66
CA THR A 208 13.65 15.96 8.10
C THR A 208 12.28 15.29 8.15
N GLY A 209 11.23 16.07 8.37
CA GLY A 209 9.86 15.56 8.45
C GLY A 209 9.50 14.92 9.80
N LEU A 210 8.26 14.45 9.90
CA LEU A 210 7.76 13.78 11.10
C LEU A 210 8.13 12.29 11.05
N THR A 211 8.57 11.75 12.19
CA THR A 211 8.78 10.32 12.39
C THR A 211 8.05 9.87 13.65
N TRP A 212 7.31 8.79 13.55
CA TRP A 212 6.80 8.08 14.71
C TRP A 212 7.69 6.87 14.99
N CYS A 213 8.11 6.68 16.24
CA CYS A 213 8.83 5.49 16.67
C CYS A 213 8.06 4.81 17.80
N ASN A 214 7.75 3.53 17.62
CA ASN A 214 7.04 2.75 18.61
C ASN A 214 8.03 2.02 19.52
N ASP A 215 8.29 2.60 20.69
CA ASP A 215 9.17 2.01 21.70
C ASP A 215 8.42 1.03 22.62
N THR A 216 7.09 0.90 22.48
CA THR A 216 6.25 -0.02 23.26
C THR A 216 6.37 -1.48 22.76
N PRO A 217 5.95 -2.48 23.57
CA PRO A 217 5.80 -3.85 23.10
C PRO A 217 4.47 -4.09 22.33
N HIS A 218 3.64 -3.06 22.18
CA HIS A 218 2.31 -3.17 21.59
C HIS A 218 2.27 -2.62 20.17
N LYS A 219 1.31 -3.08 19.37
CA LYS A 219 1.00 -2.45 18.09
C LYS A 219 0.44 -1.06 18.35
N VAL A 220 0.96 -0.04 17.66
CA VAL A 220 0.43 1.33 17.75
C VAL A 220 -0.28 1.68 16.45
N MET A 221 -1.48 2.26 16.57
CA MET A 221 -2.20 2.88 15.48
C MET A 221 -2.10 4.39 15.61
N ALA A 222 -1.60 5.07 14.59
CA ALA A 222 -1.40 6.51 14.58
C ALA A 222 -2.26 7.20 13.52
N ALA A 223 -2.52 8.48 13.74
CA ALA A 223 -3.17 9.39 12.81
C ALA A 223 -2.41 10.72 12.78
N ILE A 224 -2.44 11.37 11.63
CA ILE A 224 -1.84 12.69 11.42
C ILE A 224 -2.93 13.66 10.98
N ALA A 225 -2.77 14.94 11.31
CA ALA A 225 -3.51 16.00 10.66
C ALA A 225 -2.60 17.14 10.24
N THR A 226 -2.90 17.73 9.09
CA THR A 226 -2.17 18.87 8.53
C THR A 226 -3.11 20.06 8.38
N ASP A 227 -2.63 21.25 8.74
CA ASP A 227 -3.30 22.53 8.55
C ASP A 227 -2.49 23.37 7.57
N ASP A 228 -3.05 23.68 6.40
CA ASP A 228 -2.42 24.54 5.39
C ASP A 228 -2.77 26.04 5.58
N GLY A 229 -3.57 26.36 6.59
CA GLY A 229 -4.11 27.68 6.88
C GLY A 229 -5.46 27.98 6.22
N LYS A 230 -5.99 27.05 5.40
CA LYS A 230 -7.33 27.11 4.82
C LYS A 230 -8.19 25.96 5.33
N ALA A 231 -7.64 24.75 5.39
CA ALA A 231 -8.32 23.55 5.83
C ALA A 231 -7.41 22.70 6.72
N VAL A 232 -8.05 21.92 7.60
CA VAL A 232 -7.39 20.89 8.39
C VAL A 232 -7.83 19.53 7.89
N THR A 233 -6.88 18.71 7.42
CA THR A 233 -7.15 17.37 6.94
C THR A 233 -6.55 16.36 7.90
N SER A 234 -7.34 15.43 8.42
CA SER A 234 -6.89 14.31 9.26
C SER A 234 -6.91 13.00 8.47
N ARG A 235 -5.92 12.15 8.71
CA ARG A 235 -5.71 10.88 8.00
C ARG A 235 -5.21 9.81 8.97
N GLY A 236 -5.66 8.59 8.78
CA GLY A 236 -5.29 7.44 9.62
C GLY A 236 -5.95 6.15 9.11
N TRP A 237 -5.76 4.99 9.70
CA TRP A 237 -4.77 4.66 10.71
C TRP A 237 -3.49 4.12 10.09
N TYR A 238 -2.36 4.59 10.60
CA TYR A 238 -1.02 4.10 10.27
C TYR A 238 -0.64 3.07 11.33
N ARG A 239 -0.31 1.86 10.90
CA ARG A 239 0.18 0.82 11.81
C ARG A 239 1.68 0.99 12.03
N ILE A 240 2.10 0.98 13.28
CA ILE A 240 3.51 1.02 13.67
C ILE A 240 3.77 -0.17 14.58
N ASP A 241 4.53 -1.14 14.07
CA ASP A 241 4.86 -2.36 14.81
C ASP A 241 5.84 -2.08 15.95
N PRO A 242 5.84 -2.92 17.02
CA PRO A 242 6.80 -2.78 18.11
C PRO A 242 8.23 -2.64 17.60
N LYS A 243 8.96 -1.67 18.15
CA LYS A 243 10.38 -1.38 17.83
C LYS A 243 10.63 -0.94 16.38
N THR A 244 9.59 -0.51 15.66
CA THR A 244 9.73 0.09 14.32
C THR A 244 9.47 1.59 14.36
N CYS A 245 9.95 2.29 13.34
CA CYS A 245 9.60 3.69 13.09
C CYS A 245 8.88 3.80 11.74
N LEU A 246 8.03 4.81 11.62
CA LEU A 246 7.26 5.09 10.42
C LEU A 246 7.20 6.59 10.17
N HIS A 247 7.35 6.97 8.90
CA HIS A 247 7.22 8.35 8.42
C HIS A 247 5.85 8.52 7.78
N PRO A 248 4.92 9.28 8.39
CA PRO A 248 3.65 9.58 7.75
C PRO A 248 3.87 10.48 6.53
N ASP A 249 2.98 10.35 5.55
CA ASP A 249 2.95 11.19 4.36
C ASP A 249 2.45 12.60 4.70
N VAL A 250 3.38 13.51 4.96
CA VAL A 250 3.08 14.94 5.12
C VAL A 250 3.21 15.61 3.76
N THR A 251 2.07 15.88 3.12
CA THR A 251 2.05 16.54 1.81
C THR A 251 2.27 18.05 1.93
N GLY A 252 3.13 18.60 1.08
CA GLY A 252 3.36 20.05 1.00
C GLY A 252 4.13 20.62 2.18
N GLN A 253 3.86 21.89 2.51
CA GLN A 253 4.44 22.57 3.69
C GLN A 253 3.30 23.08 4.57
N PRO A 254 2.68 22.20 5.38
CA PRO A 254 1.60 22.62 6.26
C PRO A 254 2.11 23.64 7.28
N LYS A 255 1.27 24.61 7.63
CA LYS A 255 1.54 25.57 8.70
C LYS A 255 1.62 24.89 10.05
N GLN A 256 0.79 23.85 10.26
CA GLN A 256 0.79 23.09 11.49
C GLN A 256 0.55 21.61 11.21
N ILE A 257 1.24 20.77 11.99
CA ILE A 257 1.06 19.31 12.00
C ILE A 257 0.55 18.91 13.37
N PHE A 258 -0.40 17.98 13.39
CA PHE A 258 -0.90 17.36 14.59
C PHE A 258 -0.76 15.84 14.50
N SER A 259 -0.58 15.17 15.63
CA SER A 259 -0.46 13.73 15.71
C SER A 259 -1.29 13.16 16.85
N PHE A 260 -1.91 12.01 16.59
CA PHE A 260 -2.51 11.15 17.59
C PHE A 260 -2.00 9.73 17.39
N ALA A 261 -1.85 8.97 18.48
CA ALA A 261 -1.55 7.55 18.42
C ALA A 261 -2.14 6.80 19.62
N GLU A 262 -2.45 5.53 19.44
CA GLU A 262 -2.94 4.66 20.50
C GLU A 262 -2.39 3.24 20.38
N ALA A 263 -2.12 2.59 21.51
CA ALA A 263 -1.72 1.20 21.55
C ALA A 263 -2.94 0.29 21.49
N VAL A 264 -2.83 -0.80 20.72
CA VAL A 264 -3.92 -1.75 20.49
C VAL A 264 -3.43 -3.20 20.59
N ASP A 265 -4.32 -4.11 20.96
CA ASP A 265 -4.05 -5.53 21.08
C ASP A 265 -4.11 -6.27 19.72
N ALA A 266 -4.02 -7.60 19.77
CA ALA A 266 -4.09 -8.46 18.57
C ALA A 266 -5.41 -8.30 17.81
N ASP A 267 -6.51 -8.04 18.51
CA ASP A 267 -7.86 -7.86 17.97
C ASP A 267 -8.19 -6.40 17.64
N ASN A 268 -7.18 -5.51 17.65
CA ASN A 268 -7.31 -4.06 17.45
C ASN A 268 -8.12 -3.33 18.53
N ARG A 269 -8.23 -3.88 19.75
CA ARG A 269 -8.85 -3.16 20.86
C ARG A 269 -7.83 -2.28 21.56
N VAL A 270 -8.26 -1.09 21.97
CA VAL A 270 -7.42 -0.12 22.68
C VAL A 270 -6.91 -0.71 23.99
N ILE A 271 -5.59 -0.72 24.15
CA ILE A 271 -4.93 -1.14 25.38
C ILE A 271 -5.09 -0.05 26.42
N LYS A 272 -5.43 -0.46 27.65
CA LYS A 272 -5.58 0.45 28.78
C LYS A 272 -4.49 0.20 29.82
N LEU A 273 -3.93 1.28 30.34
CA LEU A 273 -3.03 1.28 31.49
C LEU A 273 -3.74 2.01 32.65
N LYS A 274 -4.01 1.30 33.75
CA LYS A 274 -4.76 1.84 34.91
C LYS A 274 -6.10 2.47 34.48
N ASP A 275 -6.88 1.72 33.71
CA ASP A 275 -8.19 2.09 33.13
C ASP A 275 -8.21 3.27 32.14
N ARG A 276 -7.05 3.85 31.82
CA ARG A 276 -6.93 4.89 30.80
C ARG A 276 -6.39 4.31 29.49
N PRO A 277 -6.91 4.71 28.33
CA PRO A 277 -6.29 4.39 27.04
C PRO A 277 -4.80 4.72 27.05
N LEU A 278 -3.97 3.79 26.58
CA LEU A 278 -2.57 4.05 26.31
C LEU A 278 -2.47 4.78 24.96
N ASN A 279 -2.55 6.11 25.00
CA ASN A 279 -2.53 6.97 23.83
C ASN A 279 -1.57 8.16 24.00
N TRP A 280 -1.21 8.77 22.86
CA TRP A 280 -0.35 9.93 22.74
C TRP A 280 -1.07 10.92 21.83
N GLY A 281 -1.48 12.04 22.42
CA GLY A 281 -2.30 13.04 21.74
C GLY A 281 -2.27 14.37 22.50
N GLY A 282 -3.29 15.18 22.30
CA GLY A 282 -3.40 16.50 22.94
C GLY A 282 -4.82 17.05 22.86
N ASP A 283 -4.97 18.35 23.08
CA ASP A 283 -6.30 18.94 23.31
C ASP A 283 -7.07 19.26 22.02
N ARG A 284 -6.39 19.28 20.86
CA ARG A 284 -7.01 19.65 19.59
C ARG A 284 -7.93 18.53 19.10
N GLN A 285 -9.23 18.71 19.30
CA GLN A 285 -10.24 17.76 18.81
C GLN A 285 -10.34 17.79 17.29
N LEU A 286 -10.10 16.64 16.65
CA LEU A 286 -10.23 16.43 15.21
C LEU A 286 -10.98 15.12 14.95
N CYS A 287 -11.59 15.01 13.78
CA CYS A 287 -12.40 13.86 13.41
C CYS A 287 -11.54 12.66 12.99
N THR A 288 -11.85 11.49 13.53
CA THR A 288 -11.29 10.19 13.16
C THR A 288 -12.40 9.16 12.96
N ARG A 289 -12.11 8.00 12.40
CA ARG A 289 -13.04 6.87 12.28
C ARG A 289 -12.37 5.59 12.76
N GLU A 290 -13.16 4.57 13.06
CA GLU A 290 -12.64 3.26 13.50
C GLU A 290 -11.82 2.58 12.40
N THR A 291 -12.29 2.65 11.16
CA THR A 291 -11.56 2.18 9.99
C THR A 291 -10.59 3.25 9.49
N LYS A 292 -9.69 2.86 8.58
CA LYS A 292 -8.90 3.81 7.80
C LYS A 292 -9.77 4.93 7.21
N PHE A 293 -9.24 6.15 7.21
CA PHE A 293 -9.97 7.37 6.88
C PHE A 293 -9.04 8.49 6.41
N GLU A 294 -9.63 9.41 5.68
CA GLU A 294 -9.12 10.75 5.40
C GLU A 294 -10.32 11.70 5.37
N THR A 295 -10.20 12.85 6.01
CA THR A 295 -11.29 13.83 6.03
C THR A 295 -10.78 15.26 6.20
N GLY A 296 -11.33 16.18 5.42
CA GLY A 296 -11.22 17.63 5.65
C GLY A 296 -12.36 18.19 6.51
N GLU A 297 -13.37 17.37 6.83
CA GLU A 297 -14.52 17.77 7.63
C GLU A 297 -14.20 17.58 9.11
N GLN A 298 -13.78 18.66 9.77
CA GLN A 298 -13.34 18.63 11.18
C GLN A 298 -14.39 19.17 12.17
N THR A 299 -15.61 19.46 11.70
CA THR A 299 -16.72 19.95 12.53
C THR A 299 -17.81 18.91 12.66
N ASP A 300 -18.48 18.87 13.82
CA ASP A 300 -19.60 17.96 14.10
C ASP A 300 -19.30 16.48 13.81
N CYS A 301 -18.12 16.00 14.23
CA CYS A 301 -17.63 14.65 13.93
C CYS A 301 -18.71 13.56 14.12
N GLY A 302 -19.41 13.58 15.27
CA GLY A 302 -20.43 12.59 15.59
C GLY A 302 -21.61 12.57 14.60
N ALA A 303 -22.08 13.74 14.16
CA ALA A 303 -23.17 13.83 13.18
C ALA A 303 -22.79 13.27 11.80
N ARG A 304 -21.49 13.21 11.52
CA ARG A 304 -20.89 12.73 10.26
C ARG A 304 -20.32 11.32 10.37
N GLY A 305 -20.61 10.61 11.46
CA GLY A 305 -20.12 9.23 11.68
C GLY A 305 -18.60 9.17 11.92
N PHE A 306 -18.03 10.20 12.53
CA PHE A 306 -16.65 10.26 13.02
C PHE A 306 -16.63 10.35 14.55
N ALA A 307 -15.52 9.97 15.17
CA ALA A 307 -15.21 10.22 16.56
C ALA A 307 -14.38 11.50 16.72
N ALA A 308 -14.62 12.28 17.77
CA ALA A 308 -13.75 13.38 18.16
C ALA A 308 -12.55 12.82 18.93
N THR A 309 -11.34 13.02 18.39
CA THR A 309 -10.08 12.54 18.96
C THR A 309 -9.15 13.70 19.23
N GLY A 310 -8.46 13.68 20.37
CA GLY A 310 -7.53 14.73 20.77
C GLY A 310 -6.13 14.58 20.17
N PHE A 311 -5.80 15.36 19.15
CA PHE A 311 -4.46 15.38 18.56
C PHE A 311 -3.54 16.37 19.29
N GLY A 312 -2.26 16.02 19.39
CA GLY A 312 -1.20 16.87 19.91
C GLY A 312 -0.51 17.65 18.78
N ALA A 313 -0.22 18.92 19.00
CA ALA A 313 0.57 19.72 18.06
C ALA A 313 2.01 19.19 17.97
N VAL A 314 2.54 19.11 16.76
CA VAL A 314 3.90 18.67 16.48
C VAL A 314 4.73 19.90 16.13
N ASP A 315 5.73 20.19 16.96
CA ASP A 315 6.70 21.24 16.67
C ASP A 315 7.70 20.76 15.61
N MET A 316 7.60 21.36 14.42
CA MET A 316 8.42 21.09 13.24
C MET A 316 9.48 22.17 12.99
N SER A 317 9.70 23.10 13.93
CA SER A 317 10.62 24.24 13.76
C SER A 317 12.07 23.85 13.46
N SER A 318 12.50 22.66 13.90
CA SER A 318 13.83 22.09 13.63
C SER A 318 13.96 21.39 12.26
N GLY A 319 12.93 21.44 11.40
CA GLY A 319 12.92 20.77 10.09
C GLY A 319 12.59 19.28 10.14
N GLY A 320 12.82 18.61 11.27
CA GLY A 320 12.37 17.25 11.54
C GLY A 320 12.03 17.02 13.00
N LYS A 321 11.11 16.09 13.26
CA LYS A 321 10.63 15.74 14.60
C LYS A 321 10.38 14.24 14.71
N THR A 322 11.01 13.60 15.68
CA THR A 322 10.68 12.23 16.06
C THR A 322 9.80 12.23 17.31
N LEU A 323 8.60 11.66 17.21
CA LEU A 323 7.76 11.35 18.36
C LEU A 323 7.98 9.89 18.75
N ARG A 324 8.32 9.66 20.01
CA ARG A 324 8.55 8.32 20.56
C ARG A 324 7.36 7.92 21.43
N PHE A 325 6.68 6.86 21.03
CA PHE A 325 5.59 6.27 21.78
C PHE A 325 6.19 5.27 22.77
N ALA A 326 6.26 5.68 24.04
CA ALA A 326 6.78 4.87 25.13
C ALA A 326 5.69 4.67 26.19
N VAL A 327 5.79 3.55 26.91
CA VAL A 327 4.97 3.30 28.10
C VAL A 327 5.46 4.23 29.21
N PRO A 328 4.57 4.94 29.93
CA PRO A 328 4.92 5.77 31.07
C PRO A 328 5.61 5.01 32.21
#